data_AF-A0A9W3AAP9-F1
#
_entry.id   AF-A0A9W3AAP9-F1
#
_cell.length_a   1.000
_cell.length_b   1.000
_cell.length_c   1.000
_cell.angle_alpha   90.00
_cell.angle_beta   90.00
_cell.angle_gamma   90.00
#
_symmetry.space_group_name_H-M   'P 1'
#
loop_
_entity.id
_entity.type
_entity.pdbx_description
1 polymer ?
#
loop_
_entity_poly.entity_id
_entity_poly.type
_entity_poly.pdbx_seq_one_letter_code
_entity_poly.pdbx_strand_id
1 'polypeptide(L)'
;MGFIFKFILCFTVLTCASRVAAQCPVGWFGSKCQFMCHCESNAHCDSYGQCPTKCNAGWFGQGCQYEDLTTVDGALISTSAVSSSTSWLTDQDVTTCNEDPSLDSITVQWDKPYPFTWLRIQAKNLSAVDQFKFLFTTSGNKSHNCINQLQAIIDSVTVDYRCEINDTVTRLIITGPSLYSVCSLYISGGRNVALKQIAQQTGTYTFDNISYPASLAVDGDANPYFHNKTCSHTTDILQESVPPVSWTLTLDTPRVINRITIYNRADCCSDRLSNFILEILDTNNHTVWSYEGPVNASLVYELNTLQQKPVKTIRIIATRIEVNTKPPLVTLCEVFLFGDCEPGAWGLGCTSPCPTECRDFCQQESGKCFKCLGYVDPPRCTTACLPNTWGINCQSNCSSSCHNTSCDKVTGVCDKGCSGYSNPPACTAECASGKWGHNCSYECSSFCIRQTCERVTGLCQYTSETTATTATTVVSDPCNCPGLGPGIGIGIAIGVVSIVLVDIAIYFIFIKRRQPPATVNDPVEKTHGTQLQQYDSLKENTQYKPHYETVDPIDIDKTSVTQGSTSSPYENEVAPYERYSPKHNK
;
A
#
# COMPACT_ATOMS: atom_id res chain seq x y z
N MET A 1 72.50 16.35 21.81
CA MET A 1 71.80 17.66 21.67
C MET A 1 70.89 17.54 20.45
N GLY A 2 69.63 17.96 20.44
CA GLY A 2 68.81 18.53 21.52
C GLY A 2 67.58 19.23 20.90
N PHE A 3 66.39 18.94 21.43
CA PHE A 3 65.08 19.52 21.07
C PHE A 3 64.46 19.15 19.70
N ILE A 4 63.13 19.31 19.65
CA ILE A 4 62.21 19.09 18.52
C ILE A 4 61.93 17.60 18.18
N PHE A 5 61.36 16.88 19.15
CA PHE A 5 60.60 15.64 18.90
C PHE A 5 59.28 15.64 19.71
N LYS A 6 58.38 16.57 19.35
CA LYS A 6 56.98 16.70 19.81
C LYS A 6 56.37 17.94 19.11
N PHE A 7 55.72 17.78 17.95
CA PHE A 7 54.65 18.68 17.43
C PHE A 7 54.05 18.30 16.06
N ILE A 8 54.01 17.02 15.67
CA ILE A 8 53.20 16.56 14.52
C ILE A 8 52.41 15.31 14.94
N LEU A 9 51.31 15.53 15.67
CA LEU A 9 50.33 14.49 16.00
C LEU A 9 48.93 15.13 16.14
N CYS A 10 48.46 15.74 15.06
CA CYS A 10 47.05 16.11 14.86
C CYS A 10 46.78 16.37 13.36
N PHE A 11 45.53 16.18 12.93
CA PHE A 11 45.00 16.48 11.59
C PHE A 11 45.48 15.64 10.40
N THR A 12 45.24 14.32 10.46
CA THR A 12 44.67 13.60 9.29
C THR A 12 43.41 12.85 9.73
N VAL A 13 42.38 13.61 10.12
CA VAL A 13 41.02 13.04 10.16
C VAL A 13 40.61 12.83 8.71
N LEU A 14 40.45 11.56 8.30
CA LEU A 14 39.71 11.26 7.09
C LEU A 14 38.28 11.80 7.29
N THR A 15 37.99 12.95 6.68
CA THR A 15 36.61 13.34 6.42
C THR A 15 36.08 12.40 5.35
N CYS A 16 35.65 11.21 5.79
CA CYS A 16 34.63 10.49 5.07
C CYS A 16 33.46 11.47 4.95
N ALA A 17 33.27 12.03 3.75
CA ALA A 17 32.09 12.80 3.42
C ALA A 17 30.92 11.83 3.30
N SER A 18 30.52 11.28 4.45
CA SER A 18 29.19 10.75 4.67
C SER A 18 28.24 11.78 4.09
N ARG A 19 27.55 11.43 3.00
CA ARG A 19 26.42 12.22 2.53
C ARG A 19 25.40 12.16 3.66
N VAL A 20 25.42 13.16 4.54
CA VAL A 20 24.33 13.42 5.47
C VAL A 20 23.13 13.59 4.55
N ALA A 21 22.25 12.59 4.54
CA ALA A 21 20.97 12.72 3.87
C ALA A 21 20.34 13.99 4.45
N ALA A 22 19.97 14.93 3.57
CA ALA A 22 19.51 16.24 4.01
C ALA A 22 18.37 16.04 5.01
N GLN A 23 18.60 16.44 6.27
CA GLN A 23 17.65 16.18 7.33
C GLN A 23 16.37 16.96 7.00
N CYS A 24 15.24 16.25 7.04
CA CYS A 24 13.98 16.86 6.65
C CYS A 24 13.58 18.02 7.57
N PRO A 25 12.81 18.99 7.06
CA PRO A 25 12.18 19.99 7.90
C PRO A 25 11.40 19.35 9.04
N VAL A 26 11.31 20.04 10.17
CA VAL A 26 10.52 19.58 11.32
C VAL A 26 9.09 19.24 10.88
N GLY A 27 8.60 18.08 11.30
CA GLY A 27 7.29 17.56 10.89
C GLY A 27 7.28 16.78 9.57
N TRP A 28 8.43 16.49 8.96
CA TRP A 28 8.53 15.73 7.71
C TRP A 28 9.57 14.62 7.78
N PHE A 29 9.35 13.51 7.06
CA PHE A 29 10.28 12.40 6.94
C PHE A 29 10.25 11.74 5.55
N GLY A 30 11.09 10.72 5.35
CA GLY A 30 11.28 10.03 4.08
C GLY A 30 12.38 10.62 3.20
N SER A 31 12.76 9.89 2.15
CA SER A 31 13.91 10.19 1.29
C SER A 31 13.81 11.47 0.46
N LYS A 32 12.60 12.05 0.35
CA LYS A 32 12.30 13.32 -0.31
C LYS A 32 11.61 14.32 0.64
N CYS A 33 11.51 14.00 1.93
CA CYS A 33 10.71 14.74 2.91
C CYS A 33 9.23 14.88 2.50
N GLN A 34 8.69 13.79 1.94
CA GLN A 34 7.36 13.74 1.34
C GLN A 34 6.24 13.24 2.29
N PHE A 35 6.61 12.69 3.44
CA PHE A 35 5.66 12.17 4.43
C PHE A 35 5.55 13.12 5.61
N MET A 36 4.32 13.50 5.97
CA MET A 36 4.07 14.41 7.10
C MET A 36 3.98 13.62 8.41
N CYS A 37 4.48 14.21 9.48
CA CYS A 37 4.58 13.57 10.78
C CYS A 37 3.27 13.69 11.58
N HIS A 38 2.62 12.57 11.89
CA HIS A 38 1.35 12.54 12.61
C HIS A 38 1.51 11.91 14.01
N CYS A 39 2.45 12.43 14.80
CA CYS A 39 2.65 11.99 16.19
C CYS A 39 1.80 12.79 17.18
N GLU A 40 1.44 12.13 18.29
CA GLU A 40 0.75 12.76 19.41
C GLU A 40 1.48 14.01 19.94
N SER A 41 0.73 15.01 20.40
CA SER A 41 1.25 16.25 21.00
C SER A 41 2.27 17.03 20.14
N ASN A 42 2.18 16.92 18.81
CA ASN A 42 3.13 17.49 17.85
C ASN A 42 4.59 17.02 18.05
N ALA A 43 4.78 15.84 18.65
CA ALA A 43 6.10 15.25 18.82
C ALA A 43 6.79 15.00 17.46
N HIS A 44 8.11 15.01 17.45
CA HIS A 44 8.89 14.74 16.24
C HIS A 44 9.10 13.23 16.08
N CYS A 45 8.70 12.70 14.92
CA CYS A 45 9.08 11.36 14.48
C CYS A 45 10.55 11.30 14.03
N ASP A 46 11.08 10.08 13.97
CA ASP A 46 12.40 9.81 13.40
C ASP A 46 12.40 9.84 11.86
N SER A 47 13.55 9.53 11.25
CA SER A 47 13.71 9.48 9.79
C SER A 47 12.83 8.46 9.06
N TYR A 48 12.25 7.50 9.79
CA TYR A 48 11.35 6.46 9.28
C TYR A 48 9.87 6.75 9.59
N GLY A 49 9.58 7.86 10.28
CA GLY A 49 8.24 8.25 10.69
C GLY A 49 7.81 7.68 12.04
N GLN A 50 8.69 6.97 12.76
CA GLN A 50 8.31 6.37 14.04
C GLN A 50 8.12 7.43 15.13
N CYS A 51 6.95 7.42 15.76
CA CYS A 51 6.60 8.32 16.85
C CYS A 51 7.19 7.88 18.20
N PRO A 52 7.52 8.81 19.12
CA PRO A 52 8.04 8.47 20.45
C PRO A 52 7.03 7.75 21.36
N THR A 53 5.73 8.07 21.24
CA THR A 53 4.64 7.45 22.01
C THR A 53 3.70 6.68 21.09
N LYS A 54 2.82 7.41 20.39
CA LYS A 54 1.79 6.88 19.47
C LYS A 54 1.45 7.91 18.39
N CYS A 55 0.58 7.52 17.48
CA CYS A 55 0.06 8.42 16.47
C CYS A 55 -0.89 9.45 17.11
N ASN A 56 -1.07 10.58 16.43
CA ASN A 56 -2.13 11.52 16.77
C ASN A 56 -3.50 10.88 16.48
N ALA A 57 -4.56 11.36 17.15
CA ALA A 57 -5.92 10.96 16.82
C ALA A 57 -6.22 11.22 15.34
N GLY A 58 -6.98 10.32 14.69
CA GLY A 58 -7.19 10.33 13.24
C GLY A 58 -6.12 9.59 12.43
N TRP A 59 -5.03 9.09 13.01
CA TRP A 59 -3.90 8.51 12.27
C TRP A 59 -3.40 7.17 12.85
N PHE A 60 -3.01 6.24 11.97
CA PHE A 60 -2.46 4.94 12.36
C PHE A 60 -1.51 4.32 11.31
N GLY A 61 -1.01 3.12 11.61
CA GLY A 61 -0.14 2.32 10.73
C GLY A 61 1.31 2.84 10.65
N GLN A 62 2.08 2.29 9.70
CA GLN A 62 3.49 2.63 9.50
C GLN A 62 3.68 4.15 9.36
N GLY A 63 4.45 4.73 10.28
CA GLY A 63 4.74 6.15 10.31
C GLY A 63 3.51 7.05 10.53
N CYS A 64 2.40 6.50 11.04
CA CYS A 64 1.14 7.21 11.24
C CYS A 64 0.58 7.83 9.95
N GLN A 65 0.71 7.14 8.81
CA GLN A 65 0.37 7.68 7.49
C GLN A 65 -1.04 7.34 7.00
N TYR A 66 -1.75 6.41 7.64
CA TYR A 66 -3.14 6.08 7.29
C TYR A 66 -4.11 6.91 8.12
N GLU A 67 -5.09 7.52 7.47
CA GLU A 67 -6.23 8.13 8.18
C GLU A 67 -7.12 7.02 8.76
N ASP A 68 -7.50 7.15 10.03
CA ASP A 68 -8.39 6.23 10.72
C ASP A 68 -9.85 6.69 10.69
N LEU A 69 -10.66 6.04 9.86
CA LEU A 69 -12.10 6.30 9.76
C LEU A 69 -12.87 5.98 11.05
N THR A 70 -12.30 5.34 12.07
CA THR A 70 -13.01 5.19 13.36
C THR A 70 -13.06 6.49 14.17
N THR A 71 -12.20 7.46 13.87
CA THR A 71 -12.02 8.71 14.65
C THR A 71 -12.25 10.01 13.86
N VAL A 72 -12.66 9.91 12.58
CA VAL A 72 -13.07 11.09 11.79
C VAL A 72 -14.35 11.73 12.31
N ASP A 73 -14.52 13.04 12.06
CA ASP A 73 -15.77 13.75 12.38
C ASP A 73 -16.97 13.03 11.75
N GLY A 74 -18.01 12.82 12.57
CA GLY A 74 -19.22 12.09 12.17
C GLY A 74 -19.16 10.57 12.32
N ALA A 75 -18.02 9.99 12.73
CA ALA A 75 -17.94 8.59 13.12
C ALA A 75 -18.54 8.34 14.52
N LEU A 76 -19.32 7.26 14.66
CA LEU A 76 -19.94 6.82 15.90
C LEU A 76 -19.68 5.33 16.12
N ILE A 77 -19.08 4.99 17.27
CA ILE A 77 -18.81 3.61 17.69
C ILE A 77 -19.77 3.21 18.79
N SER A 78 -20.40 2.04 18.65
CA SER A 78 -21.31 1.43 19.61
C SER A 78 -21.05 -0.07 19.75
N THR A 79 -21.40 -0.64 20.89
CA THR A 79 -21.18 -2.05 21.24
C THR A 79 -22.41 -2.66 21.87
N SER A 80 -22.55 -3.99 21.81
CA SER A 80 -23.61 -4.71 22.53
C SER A 80 -23.42 -4.75 24.05
N ALA A 81 -22.18 -4.57 24.52
CA ALA A 81 -21.79 -4.63 25.93
C ALA A 81 -22.58 -3.62 26.78
N VAL A 82 -22.79 -3.95 28.05
CA VAL A 82 -23.59 -3.12 28.98
C VAL A 82 -22.85 -1.82 29.34
N SER A 83 -21.53 -1.78 29.16
CA SER A 83 -20.70 -0.58 29.31
C SER A 83 -20.89 0.41 28.17
N SER A 84 -21.17 1.68 28.48
CA SER A 84 -21.35 2.75 27.49
C SER A 84 -20.04 3.36 26.93
N SER A 85 -18.87 2.97 27.45
CA SER A 85 -17.58 3.50 26.98
C SER A 85 -16.99 2.63 25.88
N THR A 86 -16.84 3.21 24.69
CA THR A 86 -16.15 2.62 23.54
C THR A 86 -14.75 3.18 23.32
N SER A 87 -14.32 4.16 24.13
CA SER A 87 -13.06 4.91 23.99
C SER A 87 -11.80 4.05 23.90
N TRP A 88 -11.78 2.90 24.58
CA TRP A 88 -10.71 1.91 24.55
C TRP A 88 -10.42 1.39 23.12
N LEU A 89 -11.43 1.28 22.24
CA LEU A 89 -11.23 0.84 20.84
C LEU A 89 -10.33 1.78 20.01
N THR A 90 -10.15 3.02 20.47
CA THR A 90 -9.56 4.13 19.70
C THR A 90 -8.47 4.89 20.46
N ASP A 91 -8.07 4.42 21.64
CA ASP A 91 -7.03 5.06 22.46
C ASP A 91 -5.59 4.79 21.98
N GLN A 92 -5.45 3.83 21.04
CA GLN A 92 -4.21 3.29 20.48
C GLN A 92 -3.32 2.53 21.47
N ASP A 93 -3.91 1.90 22.50
CA ASP A 93 -3.20 1.06 23.46
C ASP A 93 -3.72 -0.39 23.42
N VAL A 94 -2.83 -1.34 23.13
CA VAL A 94 -3.15 -2.78 23.06
C VAL A 94 -3.33 -3.43 24.43
N THR A 95 -3.14 -2.70 25.52
CA THR A 95 -3.34 -3.18 26.90
C THR A 95 -4.73 -2.86 27.45
N THR A 96 -5.42 -1.85 26.90
CA THR A 96 -6.75 -1.37 27.26
C THR A 96 -7.83 -2.02 26.39
N CYS A 97 -8.42 -3.11 26.91
CA CYS A 97 -9.35 -3.94 26.15
C CYS A 97 -10.62 -4.18 27.00
N ASN A 98 -11.79 -4.29 26.37
CA ASN A 98 -13.04 -4.51 27.11
C ASN A 98 -13.23 -5.98 27.48
N GLU A 99 -13.06 -6.30 28.76
CA GLU A 99 -13.17 -7.67 29.27
C GLU A 99 -14.62 -8.14 29.52
N ASP A 100 -15.65 -7.38 29.11
CA ASP A 100 -17.07 -7.78 29.20
C ASP A 100 -17.40 -8.94 28.24
N PRO A 101 -17.69 -10.16 28.74
CA PRO A 101 -17.98 -11.32 27.89
C PRO A 101 -19.30 -11.22 27.11
N SER A 102 -20.15 -10.22 27.40
CA SER A 102 -21.39 -9.94 26.65
C SER A 102 -21.17 -9.14 25.35
N LEU A 103 -19.93 -8.76 25.05
CA LEU A 103 -19.57 -8.14 23.77
C LEU A 103 -19.68 -9.13 22.60
N ASP A 104 -20.81 -9.09 21.89
CA ASP A 104 -21.13 -9.90 20.71
C ASP A 104 -20.97 -9.16 19.38
N SER A 105 -20.95 -7.82 19.44
CA SER A 105 -20.87 -6.96 18.26
C SER A 105 -20.25 -5.59 18.55
N ILE A 106 -19.48 -5.11 17.56
CA ILE A 106 -18.95 -3.75 17.48
C ILE A 106 -19.52 -3.12 16.22
N THR A 107 -20.15 -1.95 16.34
CA THR A 107 -20.71 -1.21 15.21
C THR A 107 -20.03 0.14 15.08
N VAL A 108 -19.50 0.41 13.88
CA VAL A 108 -19.02 1.74 13.47
C VAL A 108 -20.01 2.29 12.43
N GLN A 109 -20.51 3.50 12.64
CA GLN A 109 -21.41 4.19 11.73
C GLN A 109 -20.85 5.56 11.38
N TRP A 110 -21.04 5.99 10.13
CA TRP A 110 -20.63 7.30 9.62
C TRP A 110 -21.85 8.09 9.15
N ASP A 111 -21.82 9.41 9.32
CA ASP A 111 -22.79 10.34 8.77
C ASP A 111 -22.65 10.51 7.24
N LYS A 112 -21.43 10.33 6.73
CA LYS A 112 -21.06 10.35 5.31
C LYS A 112 -20.63 8.95 4.81
N PRO A 113 -20.82 8.66 3.50
CA PRO A 113 -20.33 7.41 2.91
C PRO A 113 -18.81 7.43 2.68
N TYR A 114 -18.11 6.34 2.97
CA TYR A 114 -16.67 6.18 2.72
C TYR A 114 -16.33 4.93 1.90
N PRO A 115 -15.28 4.94 1.06
CA PRO A 115 -14.79 3.76 0.37
C PRO A 115 -14.01 2.87 1.35
N PHE A 116 -14.48 1.65 1.60
CA PHE A 116 -13.75 0.70 2.43
C PHE A 116 -12.52 0.17 1.68
N THR A 117 -11.38 0.06 2.38
CA THR A 117 -10.15 -0.52 1.82
C THR A 117 -9.71 -1.76 2.60
N TRP A 118 -9.36 -1.58 3.86
CA TRP A 118 -8.99 -2.62 4.82
C TRP A 118 -9.18 -2.09 6.24
N LEU A 119 -9.12 -2.98 7.23
CA LEU A 119 -9.15 -2.62 8.65
C LEU A 119 -8.09 -3.39 9.43
N ARG A 120 -7.65 -2.84 10.56
CA ARG A 120 -6.73 -3.46 11.52
C ARG A 120 -7.47 -3.69 12.83
N ILE A 121 -7.29 -4.88 13.40
CA ILE A 121 -7.70 -5.20 14.76
C ILE A 121 -6.44 -5.56 15.56
N GLN A 122 -6.35 -4.97 16.75
CA GLN A 122 -5.38 -5.37 17.77
C GLN A 122 -6.14 -6.02 18.93
N ALA A 123 -5.65 -7.16 19.41
CA ALA A 123 -6.34 -7.98 20.42
C ALA A 123 -5.34 -8.69 21.36
N LYS A 124 -5.73 -8.93 22.62
CA LYS A 124 -4.92 -9.70 23.59
C LYS A 124 -4.64 -11.14 23.11
N ASN A 125 -5.51 -11.70 22.28
CA ASN A 125 -5.40 -13.07 21.79
C ASN A 125 -6.01 -13.22 20.39
N LEU A 126 -5.22 -13.68 19.42
CA LEU A 126 -5.65 -13.88 18.03
C LEU A 126 -6.31 -15.25 17.75
N SER A 127 -6.65 -16.06 18.77
CA SER A 127 -7.12 -17.46 18.58
C SER A 127 -8.49 -17.63 17.90
N ALA A 128 -9.28 -16.56 17.78
CA ALA A 128 -10.67 -16.61 17.30
C ALA A 128 -10.97 -15.62 16.15
N VAL A 129 -9.92 -14.96 15.65
CA VAL A 129 -10.04 -13.84 14.69
C VAL A 129 -10.40 -14.33 13.28
N ASP A 130 -10.14 -15.60 12.98
CA ASP A 130 -10.58 -16.28 11.77
C ASP A 130 -12.11 -16.42 11.67
N GLN A 131 -12.82 -16.33 12.81
CA GLN A 131 -14.27 -16.45 12.91
C GLN A 131 -15.00 -15.09 12.95
N PHE A 132 -14.27 -13.97 12.90
CA PHE A 132 -14.87 -12.65 12.78
C PHE A 132 -15.58 -12.48 11.44
N LYS A 133 -16.75 -11.85 11.46
CA LYS A 133 -17.59 -11.56 10.28
C LYS A 133 -17.88 -10.07 10.24
N PHE A 134 -17.66 -9.50 9.06
CA PHE A 134 -17.90 -8.09 8.78
C PHE A 134 -19.14 -7.93 7.90
N LEU A 135 -20.14 -7.21 8.42
CA LEU A 135 -21.38 -6.87 7.75
C LEU A 135 -21.42 -5.36 7.49
N PHE A 136 -21.40 -4.97 6.23
CA PHE A 136 -21.41 -3.58 5.80
C PHE A 136 -22.82 -3.14 5.40
N THR A 137 -23.14 -1.87 5.63
CA THR A 137 -24.29 -1.19 5.02
C THR A 137 -23.77 -0.15 4.05
N THR A 138 -24.23 -0.19 2.80
CA THR A 138 -23.76 0.74 1.75
C THR A 138 -24.56 2.03 1.69
N SER A 139 -24.08 3.00 0.93
CA SER A 139 -24.77 4.26 0.62
C SER A 139 -26.21 4.07 0.15
N GLY A 140 -26.48 3.03 -0.63
CA GLY A 140 -27.81 2.62 -1.09
C GLY A 140 -28.67 1.89 -0.05
N ASN A 141 -28.28 1.92 1.24
CA ASN A 141 -28.91 1.22 2.36
C ASN A 141 -29.06 -0.30 2.15
N LYS A 142 -28.10 -0.92 1.47
CA LYS A 142 -28.03 -2.38 1.25
C LYS A 142 -27.04 -3.00 2.22
N SER A 143 -27.40 -4.15 2.80
CA SER A 143 -26.52 -4.93 3.67
C SER A 143 -25.70 -5.94 2.85
N HIS A 144 -24.38 -5.92 3.01
CA HIS A 144 -23.43 -6.78 2.31
C HIS A 144 -22.47 -7.43 3.31
N ASN A 145 -22.37 -8.76 3.30
CA ASN A 145 -21.29 -9.45 3.99
C ASN A 145 -19.95 -9.18 3.28
N CYS A 146 -18.84 -9.23 4.01
CA CYS A 146 -17.49 -9.21 3.43
C CYS A 146 -17.33 -10.30 2.35
N ILE A 147 -17.21 -9.88 1.09
CA ILE A 147 -16.89 -10.78 -0.02
C ILE A 147 -15.38 -10.97 -0.05
N ASN A 148 -14.94 -12.21 -0.28
CA ASN A 148 -13.52 -12.58 -0.34
C ASN A 148 -12.72 -12.09 0.88
N GLN A 149 -13.25 -12.31 2.09
CA GLN A 149 -12.59 -11.95 3.35
C GLN A 149 -11.16 -12.51 3.41
N LEU A 150 -10.18 -11.60 3.38
CA LEU A 150 -8.76 -11.94 3.54
C LEU A 150 -8.29 -11.48 4.91
N GLN A 151 -7.34 -12.23 5.47
CA GLN A 151 -6.69 -11.87 6.74
C GLN A 151 -5.17 -11.99 6.62
N ALA A 152 -4.43 -11.11 7.30
CA ALA A 152 -2.98 -11.20 7.45
C ALA A 152 -2.62 -10.94 8.92
N ILE A 153 -1.99 -11.93 9.57
CA ILE A 153 -1.47 -11.80 10.94
C ILE A 153 -0.14 -11.05 10.86
N ILE A 154 -0.12 -9.80 11.31
CA ILE A 154 1.06 -8.93 11.19
C ILE A 154 2.10 -9.31 12.25
N ASP A 155 1.64 -9.51 13.48
CA ASP A 155 2.42 -9.91 14.66
C ASP A 155 1.56 -10.76 15.63
N SER A 156 1.95 -10.89 16.90
CA SER A 156 1.23 -11.71 17.90
C SER A 156 -0.09 -11.12 18.42
N VAL A 157 -0.35 -9.83 18.19
CA VAL A 157 -1.55 -9.10 18.66
C VAL A 157 -2.29 -8.37 17.54
N THR A 158 -1.67 -8.15 16.38
CA THR A 158 -2.22 -7.39 15.25
C THR A 158 -2.63 -8.29 14.09
N VAL A 159 -3.87 -8.13 13.61
CA VAL A 159 -4.41 -8.77 12.40
C VAL A 159 -5.10 -7.75 11.51
N ASP A 160 -4.81 -7.82 10.20
CA ASP A 160 -5.43 -6.98 9.18
C ASP A 160 -6.43 -7.77 8.35
N TYR A 161 -7.54 -7.13 7.98
CA TYR A 161 -8.57 -7.70 7.12
C TYR A 161 -8.83 -6.86 5.89
N ARG A 162 -9.07 -7.54 4.77
CA ARG A 162 -9.50 -6.93 3.51
C ARG A 162 -10.78 -7.59 3.02
N CYS A 163 -11.70 -6.78 2.52
CA CYS A 163 -12.97 -7.19 1.93
C CYS A 163 -13.10 -6.57 0.53
N GLU A 164 -13.71 -7.28 -0.39
CA GLU A 164 -14.09 -6.71 -1.70
C GLU A 164 -15.47 -6.07 -1.59
N ILE A 165 -15.53 -4.74 -1.74
CA ILE A 165 -16.77 -3.94 -1.70
C ILE A 165 -16.73 -2.94 -2.85
N ASN A 166 -17.72 -3.02 -3.75
CA ASN A 166 -17.81 -2.17 -4.95
C ASN A 166 -18.78 -0.98 -4.76
N ASP A 167 -18.91 -0.51 -3.52
CA ASP A 167 -19.77 0.61 -3.11
C ASP A 167 -19.12 1.29 -1.89
N THR A 168 -19.56 2.50 -1.58
CA THR A 168 -19.20 3.20 -0.34
C THR A 168 -20.06 2.70 0.83
N VAL A 169 -19.49 2.67 2.02
CA VAL A 169 -20.12 2.17 3.25
C VAL A 169 -20.47 3.32 4.19
N THR A 170 -21.61 3.18 4.89
CA THR A 170 -22.09 4.11 5.93
C THR A 170 -22.18 3.45 7.30
N ARG A 171 -22.03 2.12 7.36
CA ARG A 171 -21.92 1.36 8.61
C ARG A 171 -21.15 0.06 8.41
N LEU A 172 -20.33 -0.31 9.39
CA LEU A 172 -19.73 -1.63 9.56
C LEU A 172 -20.21 -2.22 10.89
N ILE A 173 -20.60 -3.50 10.88
CA ILE A 173 -20.85 -4.31 12.07
C ILE A 173 -19.88 -5.49 12.06
N ILE A 174 -19.09 -5.62 13.12
CA ILE A 174 -18.17 -6.73 13.38
C ILE A 174 -18.87 -7.66 14.37
N THR A 175 -18.94 -8.96 14.06
CA THR A 175 -19.51 -10.00 14.93
C THR A 175 -18.56 -11.19 15.00
N GLY A 176 -18.47 -11.86 16.15
CA GLY A 176 -17.65 -13.06 16.28
C GLY A 176 -17.41 -13.49 17.73
N PRO A 177 -16.89 -14.70 17.95
CA PRO A 177 -16.48 -15.17 19.28
C PRO A 177 -15.29 -14.36 19.80
N SER A 178 -15.26 -14.09 21.11
CA SER A 178 -14.15 -13.40 21.78
C SER A 178 -13.85 -11.96 21.30
N LEU A 179 -14.88 -11.20 20.90
CA LEU A 179 -14.72 -9.75 20.66
C LEU A 179 -14.26 -8.97 21.91
N TYR A 180 -14.53 -9.47 23.13
CA TYR A 180 -13.95 -8.97 24.38
C TYR A 180 -12.40 -9.05 24.45
N SER A 181 -11.75 -9.75 23.51
CA SER A 181 -10.29 -9.77 23.40
C SER A 181 -9.73 -8.65 22.52
N VAL A 182 -10.57 -7.98 21.73
CA VAL A 182 -10.20 -6.79 20.96
C VAL A 182 -9.82 -5.67 21.91
N CYS A 183 -8.81 -4.91 21.53
CA CYS A 183 -8.27 -3.75 22.24
C CYS A 183 -8.38 -2.50 21.38
N SER A 184 -7.99 -2.58 20.11
CA SER A 184 -8.08 -1.43 19.19
C SER A 184 -8.61 -1.84 17.83
N LEU A 185 -9.39 -0.94 17.20
CA LEU A 185 -9.94 -1.09 15.85
C LEU A 185 -9.55 0.15 15.05
N TYR A 186 -8.99 -0.06 13.86
CA TYR A 186 -8.67 1.01 12.92
C TYR A 186 -9.24 0.67 11.55
N ILE A 187 -9.77 1.66 10.83
CA ILE A 187 -10.36 1.46 9.50
C ILE A 187 -9.68 2.41 8.52
N SER A 188 -9.01 1.85 7.50
CA SER A 188 -8.19 2.65 6.58
C SER A 188 -9.03 3.54 5.67
N GLY A 189 -8.90 4.85 5.87
CA GLY A 189 -9.29 5.89 4.90
C GLY A 189 -8.30 6.04 3.75
N GLY A 190 -7.14 5.37 3.83
CA GLY A 190 -6.01 5.51 2.92
C GLY A 190 -4.94 6.48 3.43
N ARG A 191 -3.86 6.63 2.67
CA ARG A 191 -2.77 7.57 2.96
C ARG A 191 -2.89 8.79 2.05
N ASN A 192 -2.54 9.99 2.53
CA ASN A 192 -2.47 11.15 1.65
C ASN A 192 -1.21 11.07 0.76
N VAL A 193 -1.37 10.63 -0.48
CA VAL A 193 -0.27 10.42 -1.44
C VAL A 193 0.09 11.67 -2.25
N ALA A 194 -0.63 12.78 -2.07
CA ALA A 194 -0.42 14.02 -2.81
C ALA A 194 0.76 14.86 -2.30
N LEU A 195 1.07 14.75 -1.00
CA LEU A 195 2.01 15.63 -0.30
C LEU A 195 3.38 15.71 -0.99
N LYS A 196 3.82 16.94 -1.27
CA LYS A 196 5.10 17.29 -1.90
C LYS A 196 5.36 16.58 -3.24
N GLN A 197 4.34 16.03 -3.89
CA GLN A 197 4.43 15.51 -5.26
C GLN A 197 4.56 16.65 -6.28
N ILE A 198 4.81 16.31 -7.54
CA ILE A 198 5.10 17.31 -8.58
C ILE A 198 3.79 17.94 -9.06
N ALA A 199 3.52 19.16 -8.59
CA ALA A 199 2.40 19.99 -9.04
C ALA A 199 2.84 21.03 -10.09
N GLN A 200 1.98 21.27 -11.08
CA GLN A 200 2.15 22.25 -12.15
C GLN A 200 0.83 22.98 -12.40
N GLN A 201 0.88 24.18 -13.00
CA GLN A 201 -0.31 24.95 -13.34
C GLN A 201 -0.04 25.83 -14.57
N THR A 202 -1.08 26.29 -15.28
CA THR A 202 -0.96 27.03 -16.56
C THR A 202 -0.25 28.39 -16.50
N GLY A 203 0.03 28.89 -15.30
CA GLY A 203 0.90 30.03 -15.03
C GLY A 203 0.80 30.43 -13.56
N THR A 204 1.77 31.16 -13.01
CA THR A 204 1.81 31.48 -11.58
C THR A 204 1.52 32.95 -11.30
N TYR A 205 0.53 33.19 -10.44
CA TYR A 205 0.25 34.53 -9.93
C TYR A 205 1.36 34.98 -8.98
N THR A 206 1.76 36.25 -9.11
CA THR A 206 2.73 36.90 -8.23
C THR A 206 2.19 38.25 -7.81
N PHE A 207 2.18 38.52 -6.52
CA PHE A 207 1.73 39.78 -5.94
C PHE A 207 2.72 40.22 -4.86
N ASP A 208 3.14 41.49 -4.88
CA ASP A 208 4.09 42.06 -3.91
C ASP A 208 5.36 41.19 -3.70
N ASN A 209 5.97 40.76 -4.81
CA ASN A 209 7.10 39.82 -4.86
C ASN A 209 6.87 38.43 -4.24
N ILE A 210 5.64 38.08 -3.85
CA ILE A 210 5.24 36.75 -3.37
C ILE A 210 4.64 35.96 -4.54
N SER A 211 5.23 34.81 -4.84
CA SER A 211 4.75 33.86 -5.86
C SER A 211 3.84 32.80 -5.22
N TYR A 212 2.77 32.42 -5.91
CA TYR A 212 1.78 31.42 -5.45
C TYR A 212 1.78 30.15 -6.33
N PRO A 213 2.85 29.32 -6.27
CA PRO A 213 3.06 28.20 -7.17
C PRO A 213 2.11 27.02 -6.91
N ALA A 214 2.03 26.12 -7.88
CA ALA A 214 1.19 24.93 -7.83
C ALA A 214 1.47 24.00 -6.63
N SER A 215 2.72 23.98 -6.15
CA SER A 215 3.19 23.14 -5.04
C SER A 215 2.59 23.51 -3.68
N LEU A 216 1.98 24.69 -3.55
CA LEU A 216 1.29 25.10 -2.33
C LEU A 216 0.05 24.22 -2.08
N ALA A 217 -0.67 23.84 -3.14
CA ALA A 217 -1.87 22.99 -3.01
C ALA A 217 -1.58 21.51 -2.71
N VAL A 218 -0.34 21.16 -2.35
CA VAL A 218 0.08 19.83 -1.86
C VAL A 218 1.17 19.98 -0.80
N ASP A 219 1.15 21.08 -0.05
CA ASP A 219 2.16 21.36 0.95
C ASP A 219 1.79 20.86 2.36
N GLY A 220 0.53 20.47 2.56
CA GLY A 220 0.01 19.88 3.79
C GLY A 220 -0.76 20.86 4.68
N ASP A 221 -0.79 22.16 4.36
CA ASP A 221 -1.56 23.16 5.11
C ASP A 221 -2.84 23.56 4.35
N ALA A 222 -3.98 23.03 4.82
CA ALA A 222 -5.30 23.30 4.27
C ALA A 222 -5.91 24.66 4.64
N ASN A 223 -5.11 25.60 5.18
CA ASN A 223 -5.58 26.92 5.61
C ASN A 223 -6.19 27.73 4.44
N PRO A 224 -7.49 28.07 4.50
CA PRO A 224 -8.21 28.58 3.33
C PRO A 224 -8.07 30.09 3.12
N TYR A 225 -7.23 30.78 3.92
CA TYR A 225 -7.02 32.22 3.83
C TYR A 225 -5.80 32.54 2.96
N PHE A 226 -6.04 33.12 1.79
CA PHE A 226 -5.00 33.35 0.76
C PHE A 226 -3.75 34.11 1.27
N HIS A 227 -3.94 35.06 2.19
CA HIS A 227 -2.84 35.86 2.76
C HIS A 227 -1.89 35.07 3.69
N ASN A 228 -2.27 33.85 4.12
CA ASN A 228 -1.39 32.94 4.85
C ASN A 228 -0.38 32.22 3.93
N LYS A 229 -0.44 32.48 2.61
CA LYS A 229 0.56 32.07 1.60
C LYS A 229 0.66 30.56 1.34
N THR A 230 -0.37 29.81 1.72
CA THR A 230 -0.47 28.36 1.48
C THR A 230 -1.39 27.96 0.32
N CYS A 231 -2.05 28.93 -0.33
CA CYS A 231 -2.90 28.63 -1.49
C CYS A 231 -2.20 28.88 -2.82
N SER A 232 -2.19 27.89 -3.71
CA SER A 232 -1.79 28.06 -5.11
C SER A 232 -2.75 28.98 -5.86
N HIS A 233 -2.25 29.72 -6.85
CA HIS A 233 -3.08 30.62 -7.65
C HIS A 233 -2.56 30.74 -9.09
N THR A 234 -3.41 30.41 -10.07
CA THR A 234 -3.06 30.55 -11.49
C THR A 234 -2.90 32.02 -11.87
N THR A 235 -2.00 32.34 -12.79
CA THR A 235 -1.83 33.74 -13.24
C THR A 235 -3.13 34.35 -13.78
N ASP A 236 -3.32 35.64 -13.54
CA ASP A 236 -4.41 36.47 -14.04
C ASP A 236 -4.12 37.09 -15.42
N ILE A 237 -2.92 36.86 -15.96
CA ILE A 237 -2.47 37.34 -17.26
C ILE A 237 -2.26 36.14 -18.19
N LEU A 238 -3.32 35.68 -18.84
CA LEU A 238 -3.23 34.70 -19.94
C LEU A 238 -3.37 35.38 -21.28
N GLN A 239 -2.51 35.00 -22.22
CA GLN A 239 -2.63 35.40 -23.62
C GLN A 239 -3.80 34.64 -24.27
N GLU A 240 -4.40 35.21 -25.31
CA GLU A 240 -5.64 34.68 -25.95
C GLU A 240 -5.47 33.29 -26.60
N SER A 241 -4.25 32.74 -26.64
CA SER A 241 -3.90 31.44 -27.21
C SER A 241 -3.53 30.35 -26.18
N VAL A 242 -3.93 30.51 -24.92
CA VAL A 242 -3.49 29.64 -23.81
C VAL A 242 -4.40 28.39 -23.65
N PRO A 243 -3.85 27.21 -23.30
CA PRO A 243 -4.65 26.03 -22.92
C PRO A 243 -5.63 26.29 -21.76
N PRO A 244 -6.67 25.47 -21.57
CA PRO A 244 -7.65 25.71 -20.52
C PRO A 244 -6.99 25.73 -19.13
N VAL A 245 -7.37 26.72 -18.32
CA VAL A 245 -6.73 27.02 -17.05
C VAL A 245 -6.81 25.82 -16.13
N SER A 246 -5.66 25.35 -15.70
CA SER A 246 -5.58 24.08 -14.99
C SER A 246 -4.43 24.03 -14.01
N TRP A 247 -4.64 23.18 -13.00
CA TRP A 247 -3.66 22.70 -12.04
C TRP A 247 -3.55 21.19 -12.21
N THR A 248 -2.34 20.64 -12.20
CA THR A 248 -2.06 19.24 -12.48
C THR A 248 -1.05 18.70 -11.48
N LEU A 249 -1.36 17.56 -10.86
CA LEU A 249 -0.49 16.80 -9.98
C LEU A 249 0.00 15.54 -10.68
N THR A 250 1.30 15.26 -10.60
CA THR A 250 1.90 14.00 -11.07
C THR A 250 2.50 13.25 -9.89
N LEU A 251 2.00 12.03 -9.65
CA LEU A 251 2.51 11.11 -8.65
C LEU A 251 3.82 10.46 -9.13
N ASP A 252 4.81 10.34 -8.23
CA ASP A 252 6.12 9.76 -8.55
C ASP A 252 6.07 8.26 -8.90
N THR A 253 5.13 7.53 -8.31
CA THR A 253 4.77 6.14 -8.64
C THR A 253 3.23 6.00 -8.68
N PRO A 254 2.66 5.08 -9.47
CA PRO A 254 1.21 4.95 -9.59
C PRO A 254 0.53 4.58 -8.26
N ARG A 255 -0.73 5.00 -8.08
CA ARG A 255 -1.53 4.74 -6.87
C ARG A 255 -2.95 4.34 -7.22
N VAL A 256 -3.61 3.58 -6.36
CA VAL A 256 -5.07 3.47 -6.37
C VAL A 256 -5.59 4.57 -5.44
N ILE A 257 -6.36 5.50 -5.99
CA ILE A 257 -6.97 6.62 -5.25
C ILE A 257 -8.43 6.27 -4.97
N ASN A 258 -8.85 6.47 -3.72
CA ASN A 258 -10.16 6.09 -3.20
C ASN A 258 -10.99 7.32 -2.78
N ARG A 259 -10.35 8.38 -2.26
CA ARG A 259 -11.02 9.62 -1.88
C ARG A 259 -10.15 10.83 -2.20
N ILE A 260 -10.77 11.93 -2.61
CA ILE A 260 -10.14 13.19 -2.97
C ILE A 260 -10.80 14.29 -2.14
N THR A 261 -9.98 15.12 -1.47
CA THR A 261 -10.46 16.29 -0.74
C THR A 261 -9.78 17.53 -1.30
N ILE A 262 -10.57 18.49 -1.81
CA ILE A 262 -10.07 19.77 -2.34
C ILE A 262 -10.51 20.90 -1.41
N TYR A 263 -9.55 21.63 -0.86
CA TYR A 263 -9.77 22.83 -0.07
C TYR A 263 -9.68 24.07 -0.95
N ASN A 264 -10.77 24.82 -0.98
CA ASN A 264 -10.93 26.07 -1.73
C ASN A 264 -10.62 27.28 -0.84
N ARG A 265 -10.39 28.43 -1.45
CA ARG A 265 -10.22 29.71 -0.77
C ARG A 265 -11.50 30.14 -0.05
N ALA A 266 -11.39 30.69 1.16
CA ALA A 266 -12.53 31.15 1.96
C ALA A 266 -12.61 32.68 2.19
N ASP A 267 -11.49 33.41 2.13
CA ASP A 267 -11.46 34.84 2.50
C ASP A 267 -12.09 35.78 1.46
N CYS A 268 -12.07 35.38 0.19
CA CYS A 268 -12.94 35.86 -0.86
C CYS A 268 -12.98 34.82 -1.98
N CYS A 269 -13.79 35.09 -3.01
CA CYS A 269 -13.52 34.57 -4.34
C CYS A 269 -13.58 33.03 -4.48
N SER A 270 -14.27 32.35 -3.55
CA SER A 270 -14.48 30.90 -3.58
C SER A 270 -15.21 30.44 -4.84
N ASP A 271 -16.05 31.32 -5.41
CA ASP A 271 -16.77 31.15 -6.68
C ASP A 271 -15.85 30.87 -7.88
N ARG A 272 -14.55 31.17 -7.79
CA ARG A 272 -13.54 30.83 -8.82
C ARG A 272 -13.49 29.33 -9.09
N LEU A 273 -13.61 28.49 -8.06
CA LEU A 273 -13.69 27.03 -8.19
C LEU A 273 -15.14 26.54 -8.38
N SER A 274 -15.95 27.27 -9.14
CA SER A 274 -17.22 26.76 -9.68
C SER A 274 -17.01 26.25 -11.10
N ASN A 275 -17.82 25.29 -11.55
CA ASN A 275 -17.76 24.73 -12.91
C ASN A 275 -16.32 24.38 -13.31
N PHE A 276 -15.79 23.31 -12.71
CA PHE A 276 -14.47 22.76 -13.04
C PHE A 276 -14.63 21.30 -13.47
N ILE A 277 -13.66 20.78 -14.20
CA ILE A 277 -13.55 19.34 -14.46
C ILE A 277 -12.33 18.84 -13.68
N LEU A 278 -12.55 17.84 -12.82
CA LEU A 278 -11.49 17.05 -12.21
C LEU A 278 -11.34 15.77 -13.02
N GLU A 279 -10.15 15.51 -13.55
CA GLU A 279 -9.80 14.27 -14.23
C GLU A 279 -8.73 13.50 -13.46
N ILE A 280 -8.86 12.18 -13.46
CA ILE A 280 -7.85 11.25 -12.99
C ILE A 280 -7.38 10.45 -14.20
N LEU A 281 -6.08 10.39 -14.45
CA LEU A 281 -5.50 9.75 -15.63
C LEU A 281 -4.54 8.60 -15.27
N ASP A 282 -4.55 7.56 -16.11
CA ASP A 282 -3.64 6.42 -16.02
C ASP A 282 -2.19 6.80 -16.41
N THR A 283 -1.30 5.82 -16.40
CA THR A 283 0.11 5.97 -16.80
C THR A 283 0.33 6.33 -18.28
N ASN A 284 -0.70 6.19 -19.12
CA ASN A 284 -0.71 6.53 -20.54
C ASN A 284 -1.42 7.86 -20.83
N ASN A 285 -1.81 8.61 -19.78
CA ASN A 285 -2.63 9.83 -19.85
C ASN A 285 -4.05 9.62 -20.42
N HIS A 286 -4.63 8.43 -20.28
CA HIS A 286 -6.06 8.23 -20.52
C HIS A 286 -6.87 8.55 -19.26
N THR A 287 -7.92 9.36 -19.40
CA THR A 287 -8.86 9.65 -18.31
C THR A 287 -9.58 8.37 -17.89
N VAL A 288 -9.34 7.91 -16.65
CA VAL A 288 -10.00 6.72 -16.07
C VAL A 288 -11.25 7.06 -15.27
N TRP A 289 -11.34 8.31 -14.79
CA TRP A 289 -12.47 8.85 -14.05
C TRP A 289 -12.46 10.37 -14.18
N SER A 290 -13.65 10.97 -14.20
CA SER A 290 -13.84 12.41 -14.25
C SER A 290 -15.02 12.85 -13.39
N TYR A 291 -14.95 14.08 -12.89
CA TYR A 291 -16.01 14.72 -12.12
C TYR A 291 -16.23 16.15 -12.60
N GLU A 292 -17.49 16.50 -12.84
CA GLU A 292 -17.92 17.86 -13.15
C GLU A 292 -18.33 18.56 -11.85
N GLY A 293 -17.59 19.60 -11.50
CA GLY A 293 -17.81 20.42 -10.32
C GLY A 293 -19.08 21.26 -10.43
N PRO A 294 -19.76 21.53 -9.30
CA PRO A 294 -21.04 22.23 -9.27
C PRO A 294 -20.95 23.69 -9.72
N VAL A 295 -22.12 24.23 -10.10
CA VAL A 295 -22.31 25.64 -10.47
C VAL A 295 -22.05 26.58 -9.30
N ASN A 296 -22.42 26.17 -8.09
CA ASN A 296 -22.13 26.91 -6.85
C ASN A 296 -20.88 26.32 -6.20
N ALA A 297 -19.91 27.17 -5.88
CA ALA A 297 -18.68 26.71 -5.26
C ALA A 297 -18.83 26.38 -3.77
N SER A 298 -18.12 25.33 -3.34
CA SER A 298 -17.98 24.91 -1.95
C SER A 298 -16.61 25.32 -1.40
N LEU A 299 -16.48 25.41 -0.07
CA LEU A 299 -15.18 25.58 0.59
C LEU A 299 -14.35 24.28 0.61
N VAL A 300 -15.03 23.14 0.66
CA VAL A 300 -14.41 21.80 0.61
C VAL A 300 -15.20 20.93 -0.36
N TYR A 301 -14.49 20.16 -1.19
CA TYR A 301 -15.06 19.12 -2.03
C TYR A 301 -14.54 17.77 -1.56
N GLU A 302 -15.43 16.92 -1.04
CA GLU A 302 -15.12 15.54 -0.65
C GLU A 302 -15.68 14.60 -1.71
N LEU A 303 -14.80 13.92 -2.45
CA LEU A 303 -15.16 13.10 -3.60
C LEU A 303 -14.67 11.67 -3.38
N ASN A 304 -15.61 10.71 -3.38
CA ASN A 304 -15.29 9.29 -3.34
C ASN A 304 -15.13 8.74 -4.75
N THR A 305 -14.13 7.89 -4.94
CA THR A 305 -13.86 7.20 -6.19
C THR A 305 -13.68 5.70 -5.92
N LEU A 306 -14.53 4.89 -6.56
CA LEU A 306 -14.57 3.43 -6.39
C LEU A 306 -13.73 2.68 -7.44
N GLN A 307 -13.01 3.43 -8.28
CA GLN A 307 -12.14 2.88 -9.31
C GLN A 307 -10.92 2.20 -8.66
N GLN A 308 -10.60 0.97 -9.07
CA GLN A 308 -9.49 0.18 -8.51
C GLN A 308 -8.28 0.12 -9.45
N LYS A 309 -8.14 1.07 -10.39
CA LYS A 309 -7.01 1.11 -11.32
C LYS A 309 -5.89 2.00 -10.77
N PRO A 310 -4.62 1.69 -11.10
CA PRO A 310 -3.51 2.58 -10.84
C PRO A 310 -3.61 3.84 -11.69
N VAL A 311 -3.37 4.99 -11.06
CA VAL A 311 -3.42 6.31 -11.67
C VAL A 311 -2.13 7.06 -11.38
N LYS A 312 -1.77 7.99 -12.26
CA LYS A 312 -0.50 8.74 -12.16
C LYS A 312 -0.70 10.25 -12.11
N THR A 313 -1.74 10.75 -12.76
CA THR A 313 -1.94 12.20 -12.93
C THR A 313 -3.34 12.58 -12.50
N ILE A 314 -3.46 13.68 -11.76
CA ILE A 314 -4.74 14.30 -11.41
C ILE A 314 -4.73 15.72 -11.99
N ARG A 315 -5.80 16.14 -12.66
CA ARG A 315 -5.90 17.44 -13.33
C ARG A 315 -7.22 18.12 -12.99
N ILE A 316 -7.14 19.34 -12.46
CA ILE A 316 -8.29 20.23 -12.24
C ILE A 316 -8.26 21.29 -13.34
N ILE A 317 -9.34 21.41 -14.11
CA ILE A 317 -9.51 22.33 -15.23
C ILE A 317 -10.67 23.27 -14.91
N ALA A 318 -10.47 24.59 -14.91
CA ALA A 318 -11.59 25.52 -14.84
C ALA A 318 -12.34 25.54 -16.18
N THR A 319 -13.66 25.33 -16.13
CA THR A 319 -14.57 25.44 -17.28
C THR A 319 -15.58 26.58 -17.13
N ARG A 320 -15.59 27.27 -15.98
CA ARG A 320 -16.25 28.56 -15.79
C ARG A 320 -15.86 29.53 -16.91
N ILE A 321 -16.86 30.13 -17.54
CA ILE A 321 -16.68 31.23 -18.49
C ILE A 321 -16.96 32.53 -17.72
N GLU A 322 -15.94 33.37 -17.53
CA GLU A 322 -16.16 34.73 -17.03
C GLU A 322 -16.75 35.60 -18.15
N VAL A 323 -17.93 36.18 -17.90
CA VAL A 323 -18.68 36.98 -18.90
C VAL A 323 -17.93 38.24 -19.35
N ASN A 324 -16.87 38.64 -18.63
CA ASN A 324 -16.12 39.88 -18.82
C ASN A 324 -14.68 39.65 -19.29
N THR A 325 -14.46 38.93 -20.39
CA THR A 325 -13.18 38.87 -21.16
C THR A 325 -11.91 38.44 -20.42
N LYS A 326 -12.00 38.01 -19.16
CA LYS A 326 -10.86 37.51 -18.38
C LYS A 326 -10.76 35.99 -18.49
N PRO A 327 -9.54 35.44 -18.49
CA PRO A 327 -9.37 34.00 -18.35
C PRO A 327 -9.93 33.53 -16.98
N PRO A 328 -10.55 32.34 -16.90
CA PRO A 328 -10.93 31.79 -15.60
C PRO A 328 -9.71 31.55 -14.72
N LEU A 329 -9.87 31.63 -13.40
CA LEU A 329 -8.77 31.46 -12.45
C LEU A 329 -9.03 30.27 -11.54
N VAL A 330 -7.98 29.50 -11.26
CA VAL A 330 -7.99 28.43 -10.26
C VAL A 330 -7.18 28.89 -9.05
N THR A 331 -7.78 28.75 -7.87
CA THR A 331 -7.12 28.95 -6.58
C THR A 331 -7.43 27.72 -5.73
N LEU A 332 -6.40 26.98 -5.33
CA LEU A 332 -6.51 25.76 -4.52
C LEU A 332 -5.64 25.93 -3.29
N CYS A 333 -6.21 25.75 -2.11
CA CYS A 333 -5.45 25.83 -0.86
C CYS A 333 -4.77 24.50 -0.54
N GLU A 334 -5.44 23.36 -0.72
CA GLU A 334 -4.82 22.04 -0.57
C GLU A 334 -5.62 20.97 -1.33
N VAL A 335 -4.96 19.92 -1.82
CA VAL A 335 -5.56 18.79 -2.54
C VAL A 335 -5.04 17.48 -1.93
N PHE A 336 -5.80 16.92 -0.99
CA PHE A 336 -5.51 15.61 -0.43
C PHE A 336 -6.00 14.51 -1.38
N LEU A 337 -5.14 13.52 -1.62
CA LEU A 337 -5.48 12.30 -2.37
C LEU A 337 -5.29 11.11 -1.44
N PHE A 338 -6.38 10.55 -0.94
CA PHE A 338 -6.34 9.38 -0.09
C PHE A 338 -6.38 8.11 -0.93
N GLY A 339 -5.33 7.31 -0.79
CA GLY A 339 -5.12 6.10 -1.58
C GLY A 339 -3.99 5.23 -1.07
N ASP A 340 -3.63 4.22 -1.85
CA ASP A 340 -2.58 3.26 -1.51
C ASP A 340 -1.83 2.76 -2.76
N CYS A 341 -0.88 1.84 -2.56
CA CYS A 341 -0.11 1.20 -3.62
C CYS A 341 -1.02 0.42 -4.57
N GLU A 342 -0.61 0.38 -5.85
CA GLU A 342 -1.18 -0.58 -6.78
C GLU A 342 -0.88 -2.03 -6.35
N PRO A 343 -1.77 -3.00 -6.66
CA PRO A 343 -1.49 -4.42 -6.41
C PRO A 343 -0.15 -4.82 -7.03
N GLY A 344 0.71 -5.46 -6.22
CA GLY A 344 2.10 -5.77 -6.62
C GLY A 344 3.16 -4.94 -5.91
N ALA A 345 2.81 -3.85 -5.23
CA ALA A 345 3.75 -2.98 -4.51
C ALA A 345 3.33 -2.71 -3.05
N TRP A 346 4.32 -2.44 -2.19
CA TRP A 346 4.14 -2.12 -0.77
C TRP A 346 5.17 -1.09 -0.24
N GLY A 347 4.96 -0.67 1.01
CA GLY A 347 5.69 0.36 1.73
C GLY A 347 5.17 1.78 1.47
N LEU A 348 5.62 2.76 2.26
CA LEU A 348 5.18 4.16 2.15
C LEU A 348 5.39 4.78 0.76
N GLY A 349 6.49 4.43 0.07
CA GLY A 349 6.78 4.90 -1.29
C GLY A 349 6.24 4.01 -2.43
N CYS A 350 5.63 2.86 -2.11
CA CYS A 350 5.22 1.84 -3.10
C CYS A 350 6.35 1.41 -4.07
N THR A 351 7.60 1.42 -3.60
CA THR A 351 8.79 1.05 -4.38
C THR A 351 9.22 -0.39 -4.17
N SER A 352 8.70 -1.06 -3.14
CA SER A 352 9.02 -2.46 -2.82
C SER A 352 8.04 -3.39 -3.54
N PRO A 353 8.48 -4.32 -4.39
CA PRO A 353 7.59 -5.32 -4.97
C PRO A 353 7.12 -6.32 -3.92
N CYS A 354 5.89 -6.83 -4.07
CA CYS A 354 5.37 -7.93 -3.25
C CYS A 354 6.23 -9.21 -3.41
N PRO A 355 6.28 -10.08 -2.39
CA PRO A 355 6.91 -11.40 -2.49
C PRO A 355 6.38 -12.23 -3.67
N THR A 356 7.25 -13.07 -4.27
CA THR A 356 6.90 -13.91 -5.42
C THR A 356 5.76 -14.89 -5.14
N GLU A 357 5.64 -15.30 -3.88
CA GLU A 357 4.66 -16.24 -3.36
C GLU A 357 3.26 -15.60 -3.22
N CYS A 358 3.16 -14.27 -3.28
CA CYS A 358 1.90 -13.55 -3.11
C CYS A 358 1.84 -12.26 -3.94
N ARG A 359 2.36 -12.30 -5.18
CA ARG A 359 2.59 -11.13 -6.06
C ARG A 359 1.48 -10.09 -6.00
N ASP A 360 0.22 -10.46 -6.22
CA ASP A 360 -0.90 -9.50 -6.28
C ASP A 360 -1.72 -9.44 -4.98
N PHE A 361 -1.25 -10.14 -3.93
CA PHE A 361 -1.98 -10.40 -2.68
C PHE A 361 -1.17 -10.05 -1.43
N CYS A 362 -0.15 -9.19 -1.52
CA CYS A 362 0.54 -8.68 -0.34
C CYS A 362 -0.15 -7.44 0.25
N GLN A 363 0.01 -7.24 1.56
CA GLN A 363 -0.50 -6.12 2.35
C GLN A 363 0.42 -4.91 2.12
N GLN A 364 -0.18 -3.77 1.75
CA GLN A 364 0.52 -2.62 1.16
C GLN A 364 1.47 -1.86 2.11
N GLU A 365 1.39 -2.10 3.42
CA GLU A 365 2.26 -1.48 4.42
C GLU A 365 3.52 -2.32 4.67
N SER A 366 3.38 -3.64 4.78
CA SER A 366 4.40 -4.56 5.33
C SER A 366 4.86 -5.66 4.36
N GLY A 367 4.21 -5.82 3.20
CA GLY A 367 4.50 -6.89 2.24
C GLY A 367 4.05 -8.29 2.68
N LYS A 368 3.33 -8.42 3.81
CA LYS A 368 2.79 -9.70 4.31
C LYS A 368 1.72 -10.26 3.38
N CYS A 369 1.70 -11.57 3.18
CA CYS A 369 0.81 -12.20 2.21
C CYS A 369 -0.60 -12.46 2.78
N PHE A 370 -1.66 -12.00 2.11
CA PHE A 370 -3.04 -12.41 2.39
C PHE A 370 -3.38 -13.80 1.83
N LYS A 371 -2.71 -14.18 0.73
CA LYS A 371 -2.87 -15.46 0.01
C LYS A 371 -1.49 -15.93 -0.44
N CYS A 372 -1.27 -17.24 -0.46
CA CYS A 372 -0.03 -17.84 -0.95
C CYS A 372 -0.27 -18.65 -2.23
N LEU A 373 0.58 -18.46 -3.22
CA LEU A 373 0.59 -19.20 -4.49
C LEU A 373 1.51 -20.41 -4.36
N GLY A 374 0.92 -21.61 -4.22
CA GLY A 374 1.68 -22.86 -4.06
C GLY A 374 2.16 -23.16 -2.63
N TYR A 375 1.58 -22.51 -1.62
CA TYR A 375 1.85 -22.75 -0.19
C TYR A 375 0.55 -22.63 0.63
N VAL A 376 0.49 -23.26 1.81
CA VAL A 376 -0.72 -23.34 2.67
C VAL A 376 -0.77 -22.31 3.82
N ASP A 377 0.34 -21.63 4.11
CA ASP A 377 0.56 -20.90 5.37
C ASP A 377 0.74 -19.38 5.21
N PRO A 378 -0.30 -18.63 4.77
CA PRO A 378 -0.32 -17.17 4.96
C PRO A 378 -0.11 -16.80 6.43
N PRO A 379 0.61 -15.70 6.72
CA PRO A 379 1.20 -14.74 5.80
C PRO A 379 2.67 -15.03 5.45
N ARG A 380 3.18 -16.22 5.77
CA ARG A 380 4.60 -16.61 5.59
C ARG A 380 4.89 -17.26 4.25
N CYS A 381 3.95 -18.04 3.70
CA CYS A 381 4.13 -18.81 2.46
C CYS A 381 5.41 -19.67 2.47
N THR A 382 5.63 -20.42 3.54
CA THR A 382 6.80 -21.27 3.76
C THR A 382 6.54 -22.77 3.57
N THR A 383 5.29 -23.20 3.75
CA THR A 383 4.86 -24.60 3.68
C THR A 383 4.23 -24.88 2.31
N ALA A 384 4.98 -25.48 1.40
CA ALA A 384 4.53 -25.74 0.03
C ALA A 384 3.31 -26.69 -0.02
N CYS A 385 2.55 -26.64 -1.12
CA CYS A 385 1.46 -27.59 -1.33
C CYS A 385 1.94 -29.05 -1.30
N LEU A 386 1.01 -29.94 -0.91
CA LEU A 386 1.19 -31.38 -1.13
C LEU A 386 1.22 -31.66 -2.64
N PRO A 387 1.87 -32.75 -3.11
CA PRO A 387 2.02 -33.01 -4.54
C PRO A 387 0.70 -33.10 -5.34
N ASN A 388 -0.41 -33.36 -4.66
CA ASN A 388 -1.75 -33.50 -5.22
C ASN A 388 -2.60 -32.22 -5.14
N THR A 389 -2.06 -31.11 -4.62
CA THR A 389 -2.75 -29.81 -4.53
C THR A 389 -1.89 -28.66 -5.06
N TRP A 390 -2.55 -27.58 -5.49
CA TRP A 390 -1.91 -26.46 -6.14
C TRP A 390 -2.72 -25.16 -6.01
N GLY A 391 -2.12 -24.06 -6.49
CA GLY A 391 -2.74 -22.75 -6.62
C GLY A 391 -2.78 -21.96 -5.31
N ILE A 392 -3.77 -21.08 -5.20
CA ILE A 392 -3.99 -20.23 -4.01
C ILE A 392 -4.29 -21.10 -2.79
N ASN A 393 -3.50 -20.96 -1.73
CA ASN A 393 -3.62 -21.66 -0.45
C ASN A 393 -3.78 -23.19 -0.61
N CYS A 394 -3.28 -23.75 -1.72
CA CYS A 394 -3.41 -25.15 -2.13
C CYS A 394 -4.86 -25.66 -2.18
N GLN A 395 -5.82 -24.78 -2.50
CA GLN A 395 -7.25 -25.10 -2.54
C GLN A 395 -7.69 -25.85 -3.81
N SER A 396 -6.82 -25.96 -4.82
CA SER A 396 -7.11 -26.70 -6.07
C SER A 396 -6.46 -28.07 -6.03
N ASN A 397 -7.16 -29.11 -6.48
CA ASN A 397 -6.61 -30.46 -6.65
C ASN A 397 -5.94 -30.60 -8.01
N CYS A 398 -4.87 -31.40 -8.09
CA CYS A 398 -4.28 -31.80 -9.37
C CYS A 398 -5.25 -32.65 -10.19
N SER A 399 -5.12 -32.60 -11.52
CA SER A 399 -5.94 -33.42 -12.42
C SER A 399 -5.65 -34.91 -12.22
N SER A 400 -6.69 -35.76 -12.29
CA SER A 400 -6.53 -37.22 -12.32
C SER A 400 -5.86 -37.72 -13.61
N SER A 401 -5.77 -36.88 -14.65
CA SER A 401 -4.95 -37.12 -15.84
C SER A 401 -3.45 -37.03 -15.57
N CYS A 402 -3.03 -36.36 -14.49
CA CYS A 402 -1.62 -36.25 -14.12
C CYS A 402 -1.10 -37.57 -13.53
N HIS A 403 0.13 -37.92 -13.86
CA HIS A 403 0.75 -39.12 -13.33
C HIS A 403 0.96 -39.02 -11.81
N ASN A 404 0.55 -40.06 -11.07
CA ASN A 404 0.46 -40.08 -9.60
C ASN A 404 -0.33 -38.91 -8.99
N THR A 405 -1.28 -38.33 -9.75
CA THR A 405 -2.04 -37.12 -9.36
C THR A 405 -1.11 -35.97 -8.95
N SER A 406 0.07 -35.89 -9.57
CA SER A 406 1.13 -34.94 -9.23
C SER A 406 1.12 -33.76 -10.19
N CYS A 407 1.17 -32.54 -9.67
CA CYS A 407 1.23 -31.34 -10.51
C CYS A 407 2.06 -30.22 -9.88
N ASP A 408 2.46 -29.25 -10.71
CA ASP A 408 3.14 -28.05 -10.25
C ASP A 408 2.26 -27.27 -9.28
N LYS A 409 2.81 -27.00 -8.10
CA LYS A 409 2.11 -26.38 -6.97
C LYS A 409 1.55 -24.99 -7.26
N VAL A 410 2.05 -24.27 -8.29
CA VAL A 410 1.57 -22.92 -8.63
C VAL A 410 0.55 -22.96 -9.76
N THR A 411 0.80 -23.75 -10.80
CA THR A 411 0.07 -23.71 -12.08
C THR A 411 -0.89 -24.89 -12.32
N GLY A 412 -0.82 -25.96 -11.53
CA GLY A 412 -1.68 -27.14 -11.69
C GLY A 412 -1.32 -28.05 -12.86
N VAL A 413 -0.25 -27.71 -13.59
CA VAL A 413 0.23 -28.41 -14.78
C VAL A 413 0.97 -29.68 -14.36
N CYS A 414 0.73 -30.82 -15.02
CA CYS A 414 1.24 -32.12 -14.58
C CYS A 414 2.78 -32.19 -14.62
N ASP A 415 3.43 -32.32 -13.46
CA ASP A 415 4.89 -32.26 -13.29
C ASP A 415 5.59 -33.59 -13.64
N LYS A 416 4.88 -34.71 -13.47
CA LYS A 416 5.37 -36.08 -13.73
C LYS A 416 4.82 -36.69 -15.01
N GLY A 417 4.27 -35.89 -15.91
CA GLY A 417 3.62 -36.35 -17.14
C GLY A 417 2.21 -36.90 -16.90
N CYS A 418 1.72 -37.72 -17.83
CA CYS A 418 0.31 -38.09 -17.92
C CYS A 418 0.04 -39.57 -17.64
N SER A 419 -1.14 -39.87 -17.08
CA SER A 419 -1.70 -41.22 -16.97
C SER A 419 -2.81 -41.43 -18.00
N GLY A 420 -2.54 -42.17 -19.07
CA GLY A 420 -3.52 -42.45 -20.14
C GLY A 420 -3.73 -41.34 -21.17
N TYR A 421 -2.81 -40.36 -21.23
CA TYR A 421 -2.79 -39.29 -22.23
C TYR A 421 -1.37 -39.12 -22.80
N SER A 422 -1.28 -38.58 -24.01
CA SER A 422 -0.06 -38.56 -24.84
C SER A 422 0.62 -37.19 -24.94
N ASN A 423 0.00 -36.11 -24.46
CA ASN A 423 0.49 -34.73 -24.58
C ASN A 423 0.85 -34.08 -23.22
N PRO A 424 1.92 -34.53 -22.55
CA PRO A 424 2.41 -33.85 -21.36
C PRO A 424 2.88 -32.42 -21.72
N PRO A 425 2.68 -31.44 -20.82
CA PRO A 425 2.14 -31.59 -19.47
C PRO A 425 0.62 -31.28 -19.37
N ALA A 426 -0.07 -31.08 -20.49
CA ALA A 426 -1.48 -30.73 -20.53
C ALA A 426 -2.42 -31.92 -20.28
N CYS A 427 -2.03 -33.13 -20.73
CA CYS A 427 -2.76 -34.38 -20.50
C CYS A 427 -4.23 -34.34 -20.91
N THR A 428 -4.49 -33.81 -22.11
CA THR A 428 -5.82 -33.68 -22.73
C THR A 428 -6.06 -34.58 -23.95
N ALA A 429 -4.99 -35.06 -24.59
CA ALA A 429 -5.07 -35.95 -25.75
C ALA A 429 -4.91 -37.41 -25.29
N GLU A 430 -5.98 -38.19 -25.36
CA GLU A 430 -6.01 -39.58 -24.88
C GLU A 430 -4.99 -40.47 -25.61
N CYS A 431 -4.64 -41.62 -25.03
CA CYS A 431 -3.84 -42.61 -25.75
C CYS A 431 -4.57 -43.11 -27.01
N ALA A 432 -3.82 -43.19 -28.11
CA ALA A 432 -4.28 -43.90 -29.30
C ALA A 432 -4.57 -45.37 -28.98
N SER A 433 -5.55 -45.97 -29.67
CA SER A 433 -5.88 -47.39 -29.54
C SER A 433 -4.63 -48.26 -29.71
N GLY A 434 -4.45 -49.25 -28.82
CA GLY A 434 -3.22 -50.05 -28.75
C GLY A 434 -2.18 -49.54 -27.76
N LYS A 435 -2.38 -48.40 -27.09
CA LYS A 435 -1.43 -47.85 -26.09
C LYS A 435 -2.08 -47.45 -24.77
N TRP A 436 -1.31 -47.50 -23.68
CA TRP A 436 -1.77 -47.20 -22.32
C TRP A 436 -0.67 -46.69 -21.39
N GLY A 437 -1.07 -46.29 -20.18
CA GLY A 437 -0.22 -45.97 -19.04
C GLY A 437 0.49 -44.62 -19.15
N HIS A 438 1.69 -44.54 -18.57
CA HIS A 438 2.46 -43.29 -18.46
C HIS A 438 2.86 -42.74 -19.82
N ASN A 439 2.41 -41.53 -20.16
CA ASN A 439 2.62 -40.89 -21.47
C ASN A 439 2.29 -41.78 -22.69
N CYS A 440 1.39 -42.77 -22.52
CA CYS A 440 1.10 -43.80 -23.53
C CYS A 440 2.33 -44.62 -23.99
N SER A 441 3.30 -44.81 -23.09
CA SER A 441 4.58 -45.49 -23.39
C SER A 441 4.46 -47.01 -23.50
N TYR A 442 3.36 -47.60 -23.04
CA TYR A 442 3.14 -49.05 -23.05
C TYR A 442 2.16 -49.45 -24.16
N GLU A 443 2.40 -50.60 -24.79
CA GLU A 443 1.50 -51.18 -25.78
C GLU A 443 0.53 -52.15 -25.11
N CYS A 444 -0.69 -52.26 -25.64
CA CYS A 444 -1.66 -53.25 -25.19
C CYS A 444 -1.17 -54.68 -25.50
N SER A 445 -1.46 -55.63 -24.62
CA SER A 445 -1.09 -57.04 -24.84
C SER A 445 -1.68 -57.61 -26.14
N SER A 446 -0.93 -58.46 -26.83
CA SER A 446 -1.38 -59.15 -28.05
C SER A 446 -2.58 -60.07 -27.84
N PHE A 447 -2.89 -60.43 -26.60
CA PHE A 447 -4.05 -61.25 -26.22
C PHE A 447 -5.34 -60.44 -26.03
N CYS A 448 -5.27 -59.11 -26.14
CA CYS A 448 -6.41 -58.22 -25.99
C CYS A 448 -7.25 -58.15 -27.27
N ILE A 449 -8.58 -58.16 -27.13
CA ILE A 449 -9.51 -58.10 -28.27
C ILE A 449 -9.22 -56.85 -29.10
N ARG A 450 -8.90 -57.05 -30.39
CA ARG A 450 -8.54 -55.98 -31.35
C ARG A 450 -7.37 -55.08 -30.88
N GLN A 451 -6.49 -55.60 -30.01
CA GLN A 451 -5.44 -54.83 -29.32
C GLN A 451 -5.97 -53.64 -28.50
N THR A 452 -7.23 -53.68 -28.06
CA THR A 452 -7.82 -52.62 -27.22
C THR A 452 -7.62 -52.93 -25.74
N CYS A 453 -7.08 -51.98 -24.98
CA CYS A 453 -6.94 -52.03 -23.54
C CYS A 453 -7.33 -50.70 -22.88
N GLU A 454 -7.61 -50.73 -21.58
CA GLU A 454 -7.96 -49.54 -20.81
C GLU A 454 -6.76 -48.59 -20.69
N ARG A 455 -6.93 -47.33 -21.11
CA ARG A 455 -5.83 -46.39 -21.33
C ARG A 455 -4.96 -46.10 -20.10
N VAL A 456 -5.46 -46.27 -18.88
CA VAL A 456 -4.69 -46.01 -17.64
C VAL A 456 -4.03 -47.28 -17.12
N THR A 457 -4.79 -48.38 -17.02
CA THR A 457 -4.33 -49.63 -16.36
C THR A 457 -3.78 -50.70 -17.28
N GLY A 458 -4.03 -50.63 -18.60
CA GLY A 458 -3.71 -51.68 -19.55
C GLY A 458 -4.64 -52.91 -19.47
N LEU A 459 -5.70 -52.87 -18.66
CA LEU A 459 -6.66 -53.97 -18.53
C LEU A 459 -7.42 -54.21 -19.83
N CYS A 460 -7.54 -55.47 -20.22
CA CYS A 460 -8.23 -55.88 -21.44
C CYS A 460 -9.49 -56.67 -21.12
N GLN A 461 -10.54 -56.48 -21.93
CA GLN A 461 -11.66 -57.40 -21.94
C GLN A 461 -11.27 -58.65 -22.73
N TYR A 462 -11.44 -59.82 -22.11
CA TYR A 462 -11.37 -61.13 -22.75
C TYR A 462 -12.78 -61.68 -22.93
N THR A 463 -13.07 -62.32 -24.07
CA THR A 463 -14.33 -63.05 -24.26
C THR A 463 -14.32 -64.30 -23.41
N SER A 464 -15.25 -64.40 -22.45
CA SER A 464 -15.46 -65.57 -21.61
C SER A 464 -16.17 -66.69 -22.38
N GLU A 465 -15.51 -67.26 -23.40
CA GLU A 465 -16.14 -68.29 -24.24
C GLU A 465 -15.14 -69.32 -24.81
N THR A 466 -14.42 -70.00 -23.92
CA THR A 466 -14.11 -71.43 -24.09
C THR A 466 -14.02 -72.11 -22.74
N THR A 467 -14.90 -73.07 -22.50
CA THR A 467 -14.82 -74.02 -21.39
C THR A 467 -13.65 -74.98 -21.59
N ALA A 468 -12.57 -74.83 -20.82
CA ALA A 468 -11.54 -75.86 -20.67
C ALA A 468 -10.85 -75.78 -19.29
N THR A 469 -11.35 -76.59 -18.36
CA THR A 469 -10.63 -77.32 -17.30
C THR A 469 -9.43 -76.67 -16.58
N THR A 470 -9.59 -76.57 -15.25
CA THR A 470 -8.53 -76.57 -14.21
C THR A 470 -7.42 -75.53 -14.29
N ALA A 471 -7.62 -74.41 -13.57
CA ALA A 471 -6.54 -73.68 -12.93
C ALA A 471 -6.57 -73.97 -11.41
N THR A 472 -5.76 -74.94 -10.97
CA THR A 472 -5.44 -75.11 -9.55
C THR A 472 -4.64 -73.91 -9.04
N THR A 473 -4.80 -73.64 -7.75
CA THR A 473 -4.12 -72.58 -7.00
C THR A 473 -2.61 -72.53 -7.25
N VAL A 474 -2.07 -71.33 -7.48
CA VAL A 474 -0.70 -70.99 -7.08
C VAL A 474 -0.75 -69.75 -6.18
N VAL A 475 -0.35 -69.94 -4.94
CA VAL A 475 -0.19 -68.88 -3.94
C VAL A 475 0.96 -67.97 -4.39
N SER A 476 0.78 -66.66 -4.27
CA SER A 476 1.86 -65.69 -4.47
C SER A 476 2.82 -65.73 -3.28
N ASP A 477 3.90 -66.49 -3.39
CA ASP A 477 5.06 -66.33 -2.50
C ASP A 477 5.84 -65.06 -2.83
N PRO A 478 6.44 -64.38 -1.85
CA PRO A 478 7.14 -63.12 -2.03
C PRO A 478 8.47 -63.29 -2.78
N CYS A 479 8.84 -62.27 -3.56
CA CYS A 479 10.12 -62.22 -4.27
C CYS A 479 11.31 -62.32 -3.30
N ASN A 480 11.99 -63.47 -3.32
CA ASN A 480 13.17 -63.73 -2.52
C ASN A 480 14.41 -63.13 -3.21
N CYS A 481 14.94 -62.03 -2.69
CA CYS A 481 16.20 -61.45 -3.18
C CYS A 481 17.40 -62.32 -2.74
N PRO A 482 18.43 -62.52 -3.58
CA PRO A 482 19.61 -63.29 -3.20
C PRO A 482 20.36 -62.59 -2.04
N GLY A 483 20.54 -63.31 -0.94
CA GLY A 483 21.12 -62.77 0.29
C GLY A 483 22.61 -62.43 0.18
N LEU A 484 22.99 -61.30 0.79
CA LEU A 484 24.39 -60.96 1.03
C LEU A 484 24.93 -61.76 2.23
N GLY A 485 26.01 -62.52 2.03
CA GLY A 485 26.70 -63.24 3.11
C GLY A 485 27.52 -62.30 4.01
N PRO A 486 27.84 -62.71 5.25
CA PRO A 486 28.57 -61.87 6.20
C PRO A 486 30.08 -61.85 5.91
N GLY A 487 30.62 -60.67 5.60
CA GLY A 487 32.06 -60.41 5.48
C GLY A 487 32.55 -59.48 6.59
N ILE A 488 33.34 -60.00 7.53
CA ILE A 488 33.99 -59.22 8.59
C ILE A 488 35.34 -58.70 8.09
N GLY A 489 35.67 -57.43 8.35
CA GLY A 489 37.09 -57.05 8.55
C GLY A 489 37.57 -55.69 8.02
N ILE A 490 37.85 -54.79 8.97
CA ILE A 490 38.96 -53.81 8.97
C ILE A 490 38.92 -52.69 7.90
N GLY A 491 38.70 -51.43 8.35
CA GLY A 491 38.82 -50.25 7.48
C GLY A 491 38.73 -48.87 8.15
N ILE A 492 38.55 -48.75 9.47
CA ILE A 492 38.42 -47.45 10.15
C ILE A 492 39.79 -46.94 10.61
N ALA A 493 40.50 -46.25 9.71
CA ALA A 493 41.69 -45.46 10.05
C ALA A 493 42.01 -44.33 9.03
N ILE A 494 41.59 -44.45 7.76
CA ILE A 494 42.09 -43.57 6.69
C ILE A 494 41.18 -42.35 6.42
N GLY A 495 39.88 -42.43 6.69
CA GLY A 495 38.91 -41.38 6.33
C GLY A 495 39.04 -40.04 7.09
N VAL A 496 39.57 -40.05 8.31
CA VAL A 496 39.63 -38.84 9.16
C VAL A 496 40.77 -37.91 8.75
N VAL A 497 41.90 -38.45 8.28
CA VAL A 497 43.07 -37.64 7.85
C VAL A 497 42.76 -36.88 6.56
N SER A 498 41.99 -37.47 5.65
CA SER A 498 41.59 -36.82 4.39
C SER A 498 40.67 -35.61 4.59
N ILE A 499 39.78 -35.60 5.59
CA ILE A 499 38.85 -34.48 5.83
C ILE A 499 39.63 -33.27 6.36
N VAL A 500 40.50 -33.47 7.36
CA VAL A 500 41.32 -32.39 7.95
C VAL A 500 42.21 -31.71 6.91
N LEU A 501 42.76 -32.45 5.94
CA LEU A 501 43.57 -31.88 4.87
C LEU A 501 42.76 -31.04 3.86
N VAL A 502 41.48 -31.38 3.64
CA VAL A 502 40.57 -30.60 2.79
C VAL A 502 40.17 -29.29 3.47
N ASP A 503 39.85 -29.32 4.76
CA ASP A 503 39.50 -28.11 5.52
C ASP A 503 40.67 -27.12 5.60
N ILE A 504 41.91 -27.62 5.81
CA ILE A 504 43.13 -26.80 5.78
C ILE A 504 43.35 -26.18 4.38
N ALA A 505 43.12 -26.93 3.30
CA ALA A 505 43.24 -26.40 1.94
C ALA A 505 42.21 -25.30 1.65
N ILE A 506 40.95 -25.48 2.07
CA ILE A 506 39.88 -24.48 1.93
C ILE A 506 40.22 -23.21 2.72
N TYR A 507 40.75 -23.34 3.94
CA TYR A 507 41.20 -22.23 4.77
C TYR A 507 42.29 -21.38 4.08
N PHE A 508 43.32 -22.02 3.50
CA PHE A 508 44.36 -21.29 2.77
C PHE A 508 43.87 -20.62 1.47
N ILE A 509 42.92 -21.23 0.75
CA ILE A 509 42.29 -20.62 -0.42
C ILE A 509 41.52 -19.35 -0.02
N PHE A 510 40.85 -19.35 1.14
CA PHE A 510 40.07 -18.22 1.63
C PHE A 510 40.96 -17.03 2.04
N ILE A 511 42.13 -17.28 2.64
CA ILE A 511 43.11 -16.23 2.97
C ILE A 511 43.73 -15.62 1.71
N LYS A 512 44.06 -16.45 0.70
CA LYS A 512 44.70 -15.97 -0.55
C LYS A 512 43.78 -15.09 -1.42
N ARG A 513 42.46 -15.09 -1.16
CA ARG A 513 41.47 -14.21 -1.84
C ARG A 513 41.26 -12.84 -1.16
N ARG A 514 41.96 -12.52 -0.06
CA ARG A 514 41.89 -11.22 0.63
C ARG A 514 43.09 -10.29 0.35
N GLN A 515 43.53 -10.21 -0.90
CA GLN A 515 44.41 -9.12 -1.36
C GLN A 515 43.63 -8.24 -2.36
N PRO A 516 43.50 -6.92 -2.11
CA PRO A 516 42.95 -6.01 -3.11
C PRO A 516 43.92 -5.93 -4.30
N PRO A 517 43.43 -5.79 -5.55
CA PRO A 517 44.29 -5.70 -6.71
C PRO A 517 45.17 -4.43 -6.65
N ALA A 518 46.46 -4.61 -6.86
CA ALA A 518 47.40 -3.51 -7.01
C ALA A 518 47.11 -2.73 -8.31
N THR A 519 47.14 -1.40 -8.23
CA THR A 519 47.03 -0.52 -9.40
C THR A 519 48.30 -0.62 -10.24
N VAL A 520 48.17 -1.15 -11.46
CA VAL A 520 49.23 -1.10 -12.48
C VAL A 520 49.06 0.19 -13.27
N ASN A 521 50.09 1.03 -13.24
CA ASN A 521 50.24 2.16 -14.14
C ASN A 521 50.85 1.66 -15.46
N ASP A 522 50.42 2.19 -16.60
CA ASP A 522 51.20 2.16 -17.85
C ASP A 522 51.08 3.51 -18.59
N PRO A 523 52.05 3.87 -19.46
CA PRO A 523 52.39 5.26 -19.71
C PRO A 523 51.72 5.94 -20.91
N VAL A 524 51.85 7.27 -20.88
CA VAL A 524 51.42 8.30 -21.84
C VAL A 524 52.21 8.24 -23.16
N GLU A 525 51.55 8.41 -24.33
CA GLU A 525 52.03 9.41 -25.31
C GLU A 525 50.98 9.97 -26.33
N LYS A 526 50.85 11.33 -26.31
CA LYS A 526 50.49 12.33 -27.36
C LYS A 526 49.30 12.06 -28.31
N THR A 527 48.44 13.06 -28.55
CA THR A 527 48.79 14.28 -29.34
C THR A 527 47.99 15.55 -28.96
N HIS A 528 48.55 16.72 -29.27
CA HIS A 528 48.00 18.11 -29.21
C HIS A 528 46.48 18.26 -29.43
N GLY A 529 45.76 19.28 -28.94
CA GLY A 529 46.02 20.68 -28.50
C GLY A 529 44.73 21.48 -28.78
N THR A 530 44.38 22.64 -28.21
CA THR A 530 45.14 23.74 -27.59
C THR A 530 44.20 24.71 -26.82
N GLN A 531 44.71 25.33 -25.73
CA GLN A 531 44.37 26.67 -25.18
C GLN A 531 42.93 26.91 -24.62
N LEU A 532 42.70 27.09 -23.30
CA LEU A 532 43.06 28.20 -22.37
C LEU A 532 42.09 29.41 -22.49
N GLN A 533 41.18 29.63 -21.53
CA GLN A 533 41.32 30.27 -20.19
C GLN A 533 41.24 31.82 -20.19
N GLN A 534 40.12 32.34 -19.66
CA GLN A 534 39.93 33.62 -18.95
C GLN A 534 38.44 33.69 -18.54
N TYR A 535 38.00 34.23 -17.40
CA TYR A 535 38.61 35.10 -16.39
C TYR A 535 38.23 34.63 -14.97
N ASP A 536 39.06 34.99 -14.00
CA ASP A 536 38.78 34.87 -12.57
C ASP A 536 38.16 36.17 -12.01
N SER A 537 37.76 36.14 -10.73
CA SER A 537 37.38 37.28 -9.87
C SER A 537 36.01 37.97 -10.07
N LEU A 538 35.12 37.76 -9.08
CA LEU A 538 34.57 38.85 -8.24
C LEU A 538 33.80 38.25 -7.04
N LYS A 539 34.41 38.33 -5.85
CA LYS A 539 33.73 38.19 -4.55
C LYS A 539 34.21 39.32 -3.66
N GLU A 540 33.33 40.24 -3.27
CA GLU A 540 33.41 40.84 -1.95
C GLU A 540 32.09 41.47 -1.47
N ASN A 541 31.91 41.45 -0.15
CA ASN A 541 31.06 42.31 0.67
C ASN A 541 29.56 42.46 0.33
N THR A 542 28.73 41.78 1.14
CA THR A 542 28.01 42.55 2.17
C THR A 542 27.74 41.71 3.41
N GLN A 543 28.18 42.19 4.57
CA GLN A 543 27.95 41.59 5.87
C GLN A 543 26.78 42.31 6.56
N TYR A 544 25.66 41.63 6.80
CA TYR A 544 24.54 42.18 7.57
C TYR A 544 24.18 41.27 8.76
N LYS A 545 24.31 41.79 9.98
CA LYS A 545 23.84 41.15 11.21
C LYS A 545 22.40 41.61 11.50
N PRO A 546 21.45 40.71 11.76
CA PRO A 546 20.23 41.08 12.48
C PRO A 546 20.54 41.27 13.97
N HIS A 547 20.04 42.35 14.55
CA HIS A 547 19.91 42.50 16.00
C HIS A 547 18.75 41.62 16.48
N TYR A 548 18.93 40.91 17.60
CA TYR A 548 17.81 40.39 18.36
C TYR A 548 17.34 41.46 19.34
N GLU A 549 16.07 41.83 19.28
CA GLU A 549 15.36 42.47 20.39
C GLU A 549 14.23 41.54 20.84
N THR A 550 14.23 41.23 22.14
CA THR A 550 13.24 40.43 22.82
C THR A 550 12.07 41.31 23.25
N VAL A 551 10.84 40.88 22.97
CA VAL A 551 9.63 41.49 23.53
C VAL A 551 8.87 40.42 24.29
N ASP A 552 8.66 40.65 25.59
CA ASP A 552 7.93 39.74 26.48
C ASP A 552 6.41 39.76 26.22
N PRO A 553 5.66 38.71 26.62
CA PRO A 553 4.22 38.63 26.39
C PRO A 553 3.43 39.56 27.32
N ILE A 554 2.41 40.24 26.79
CA ILE A 554 1.43 40.97 27.59
C ILE A 554 0.23 40.07 27.88
N ASP A 555 -0.03 39.90 29.17
CA ASP A 555 -1.16 39.19 29.77
C ASP A 555 -2.43 40.06 29.76
N ILE A 556 -3.60 39.49 29.44
CA ILE A 556 -4.90 40.18 29.52
C ILE A 556 -5.99 39.22 30.02
N ASP A 557 -6.28 39.31 31.32
CA ASP A 557 -7.55 38.81 31.90
C ASP A 557 -8.68 39.84 31.74
N LYS A 558 -9.91 39.39 32.00
CA LYS A 558 -11.20 40.05 31.75
C LYS A 558 -11.39 41.33 32.58
N THR A 559 -12.17 42.30 32.06
CA THR A 559 -13.42 42.75 32.72
C THR A 559 -14.28 43.78 31.92
N SER A 560 -15.56 43.43 31.80
CA SER A 560 -16.80 44.27 31.81
C SER A 560 -16.83 45.81 31.60
N VAL A 561 -17.70 46.21 30.64
CA VAL A 561 -18.80 47.20 30.74
C VAL A 561 -18.50 48.72 30.87
N THR A 562 -18.90 49.51 29.85
CA THR A 562 -19.91 50.60 30.00
C THR A 562 -20.36 51.20 28.64
N GLN A 563 -21.45 51.96 28.64
CA GLN A 563 -22.14 52.53 27.47
C GLN A 563 -21.54 53.87 27.00
N GLY A 564 -21.74 54.23 25.73
CA GLY A 564 -21.49 55.58 25.19
C GLY A 564 -22.11 55.80 23.81
N SER A 565 -23.22 56.52 23.74
CA SER A 565 -23.97 56.81 22.51
C SER A 565 -23.58 58.16 21.90
N THR A 566 -23.65 58.30 20.56
CA THR A 566 -23.89 59.60 19.90
C THR A 566 -24.50 59.41 18.50
N SER A 567 -25.44 60.31 18.20
CA SER A 567 -26.43 60.36 17.12
C SER A 567 -25.95 60.45 15.66
N SER A 568 -26.67 59.77 14.74
CA SER A 568 -27.63 60.30 13.72
C SER A 568 -27.48 61.76 13.19
N PRO A 569 -28.07 62.16 12.02
CA PRO A 569 -29.11 61.44 11.23
C PRO A 569 -29.00 61.50 9.68
N TYR A 570 -29.81 60.67 8.99
CA TYR A 570 -30.86 61.12 8.05
C TYR A 570 -31.90 59.98 7.88
N GLU A 571 -33.15 60.33 7.54
CA GLU A 571 -34.36 59.60 7.95
C GLU A 571 -35.37 59.37 6.79
N ASN A 572 -36.42 58.57 7.03
CA ASN A 572 -37.64 58.32 6.20
C ASN A 572 -37.45 57.38 4.98
N GLU A 573 -38.39 56.54 4.47
CA GLU A 573 -39.72 56.01 4.87
C GLU A 573 -40.08 54.83 3.88
N VAL A 574 -40.96 53.83 4.08
CA VAL A 574 -41.77 53.39 5.25
C VAL A 574 -42.09 51.85 5.25
N ALA A 575 -43.34 51.40 5.04
CA ALA A 575 -43.92 50.08 5.40
C ALA A 575 -45.13 49.67 4.49
N PRO A 576 -45.92 48.58 4.73
CA PRO A 576 -45.61 47.15 4.93
C PRO A 576 -46.51 46.19 4.06
N TYR A 577 -46.85 44.98 4.57
CA TYR A 577 -47.74 43.89 4.06
C TYR A 577 -47.03 42.76 3.25
N GLU A 578 -47.31 41.45 3.41
CA GLU A 578 -48.18 40.71 4.37
C GLU A 578 -47.62 39.29 4.65
N ARG A 579 -48.25 38.54 5.57
CA ARG A 579 -47.80 37.25 6.14
C ARG A 579 -48.76 36.12 5.76
N TYR A 580 -48.29 34.99 5.22
CA TYR A 580 -49.10 33.76 5.14
C TYR A 580 -48.31 32.48 5.43
N SER A 581 -48.99 31.53 6.06
CA SER A 581 -48.49 30.21 6.47
C SER A 581 -49.55 29.15 6.12
N PRO A 582 -49.18 27.97 5.59
CA PRO A 582 -50.12 26.88 5.42
C PRO A 582 -50.01 25.85 6.56
N LYS A 583 -51.12 25.65 7.28
CA LYS A 583 -51.41 24.37 7.94
C LYS A 583 -52.40 23.61 7.05
N HIS A 584 -52.27 22.29 6.98
CA HIS A 584 -53.46 21.45 6.89
C HIS A 584 -53.33 20.19 7.74
N ASN A 585 -54.45 19.84 8.35
CA ASN A 585 -54.64 18.58 9.06
C ASN A 585 -55.84 17.90 8.39
N LYS A 586 -55.56 16.96 7.47
CA LYS A 586 -56.34 15.74 7.17
C LYS A 586 -55.78 15.04 5.94
#